data_AF-A0A2Z3GWS4-F1
#
_entry.id   AF-A0A2Z3GWS4-F1
#
_cell.length_a   1.000
_cell.length_b   1.000
_cell.length_c   1.000
_cell.angle_alpha   90.00
_cell.angle_beta   90.00
_cell.angle_gamma   90.00
#
_symmetry.space_group_name_H-M   'P 1'
#
loop_
_entity.id
_entity.type
_entity.pdbx_description
1 polymer ?
#
loop_
_entity_poly.entity_id
_entity_poly.type
_entity_poly.pdbx_seq_one_letter_code
_entity_poly.pdbx_strand_id
1 'polypeptide(L)'
;MGGLRLIRPNSLYHADSLTLLERIDGGVARTIYLDPPWFSQPSIGTRGSGSRVANGLRDYLDNFARVLQQCHRILADDGSIIVHAEPSLGQKFALLLEQIFRDNHVDDYILPQFGMNQGVRHAALLHYGKSQNTLLNDVCRPVEESEHVRNPDDDPRGAWRAVDLTTRMDRPMLQFEWRGHQPPIGRSWRYQLSELERLADEGRIHFSAGGSPPRLKAYQSERRSVPVGTIWDDLQPLRGGSAERVGFPSQQPVALIERVILRTSNPDDLVIDPYCGSGTSLVAAHRQDRCWIGCDSSPEAIELTRARLSTAGIAEGWHDRSAPDLMAIEAKPIFLRRVVTMVEDLNAAEVLIAEGESEFVEWKVSAYWNAFNSQKDEKNKEKLIRSVAAFLNSQDGGTILIGVANDGTLPGLIDDYKATNSQRPGRDSYELWMRQTLRDRLGKEFDPFVKIAFDEVRGQDVCIIRVAGGNRPACNLDKLPIRRGNQTVDLPLKEAIEYSRIRWPL
;
A
#
# COMPACT_ATOMS: atom_id res chain seq x y z
N MET A 1 35.71 -5.47 -0.50
CA MET A 1 35.25 -5.97 -1.82
C MET A 1 35.25 -7.49 -1.74
N GLY A 2 34.16 -8.19 -2.07
CA GLY A 2 34.14 -9.67 -2.03
C GLY A 2 32.80 -10.35 -1.74
N GLY A 3 31.79 -9.63 -1.23
CA GLY A 3 30.42 -10.16 -1.11
C GLY A 3 29.74 -10.21 -2.48
N LEU A 4 29.57 -11.42 -3.03
CA LEU A 4 28.89 -11.63 -4.31
C LEU A 4 27.43 -11.16 -4.24
N ARG A 5 27.03 -10.27 -5.15
CA ARG A 5 25.61 -9.98 -5.42
C ARG A 5 24.93 -11.25 -5.94
N LEU A 6 24.28 -12.01 -5.05
CA LEU A 6 23.57 -13.24 -5.41
C LEU A 6 22.24 -12.97 -6.13
N ILE A 7 21.59 -11.84 -5.83
CA ILE A 7 20.43 -11.36 -6.60
C ILE A 7 20.94 -10.66 -7.85
N ARG A 8 20.41 -11.07 -9.01
CA ARG A 8 20.83 -10.59 -10.33
C ARG A 8 19.65 -9.96 -11.06
N PRO A 9 19.86 -8.90 -11.85
CA PRO A 9 18.89 -8.46 -12.84
C PRO A 9 18.64 -9.56 -13.89
N ASN A 10 17.46 -9.51 -14.50
CA ASN A 10 16.92 -10.45 -15.49
C ASN A 10 16.94 -11.88 -14.94
N SER A 11 16.28 -12.07 -13.81
CA SER A 11 16.24 -13.35 -13.08
C SER A 11 14.90 -13.58 -12.39
N LEU A 12 14.39 -14.81 -12.54
CA LEU A 12 13.17 -15.32 -11.93
C LEU A 12 13.52 -16.20 -10.72
N TYR A 13 12.89 -15.91 -9.58
CA TYR A 13 13.08 -16.59 -8.30
C TYR A 13 11.82 -17.33 -7.85
N HIS A 14 11.96 -18.61 -7.47
CA HIS A 14 10.91 -19.33 -6.74
C HIS A 14 11.10 -19.12 -5.24
N ALA A 15 10.33 -18.20 -4.66
CA ALA A 15 10.41 -17.82 -3.25
C ALA A 15 9.14 -17.10 -2.79
N ASP A 16 8.98 -16.92 -1.47
CA ASP A 16 8.05 -15.93 -0.96
C ASP A 16 8.53 -14.50 -1.29
N SER A 17 7.55 -13.64 -1.59
CA SER A 17 7.68 -12.20 -1.84
C SER A 17 8.56 -11.48 -0.81
N LEU A 18 8.28 -11.62 0.49
CA LEU A 18 9.02 -10.93 1.55
C LEU A 18 10.45 -11.47 1.64
N THR A 19 10.60 -12.79 1.53
CA THR A 19 11.90 -13.49 1.53
C THR A 19 12.83 -12.95 0.44
N LEU A 20 12.34 -12.71 -0.78
CA LEU A 20 13.14 -12.07 -1.82
C LEU A 20 13.44 -10.60 -1.48
N LEU A 21 12.41 -9.82 -1.18
CA LEU A 21 12.53 -8.35 -1.03
C LEU A 21 13.50 -7.96 0.09
N GLU A 22 13.50 -8.68 1.22
CA GLU A 22 14.45 -8.49 2.33
C GLU A 22 15.93 -8.57 1.92
N ARG A 23 16.24 -9.26 0.81
CA ARG A 23 17.62 -9.52 0.36
C ARG A 23 18.06 -8.56 -0.74
N ILE A 24 17.14 -7.76 -1.28
CA ILE A 24 17.45 -6.72 -2.27
C ILE A 24 18.01 -5.47 -1.56
N ASP A 25 19.03 -4.85 -2.17
CA ASP A 25 19.63 -3.60 -1.68
C ASP A 25 18.61 -2.45 -1.61
N GLY A 26 18.85 -1.47 -0.72
CA GLY A 26 18.01 -0.28 -0.65
C GLY A 26 18.30 0.68 -1.81
N GLY A 27 17.30 1.37 -2.35
CA GLY A 27 17.52 2.42 -3.35
C GLY A 27 17.82 1.95 -4.78
N VAL A 28 17.50 0.71 -5.15
CA VAL A 28 17.88 0.11 -6.45
C VAL A 28 16.74 -0.06 -7.45
N ALA A 29 15.49 -0.12 -6.99
CA ALA A 29 14.33 -0.33 -7.87
C ALA A 29 13.81 1.00 -8.41
N ARG A 30 13.59 1.08 -9.72
CA ARG A 30 12.94 2.23 -10.37
C ARG A 30 11.43 2.11 -10.30
N THR A 31 10.93 0.95 -10.71
CA THR A 31 9.50 0.61 -10.75
C THR A 31 9.28 -0.66 -9.95
N ILE A 32 8.29 -0.64 -9.07
CA ILE A 32 7.72 -1.87 -8.49
C ILE A 32 6.30 -2.00 -9.00
N TYR A 33 5.98 -3.12 -9.65
CA TYR A 33 4.62 -3.47 -10.00
C TYR A 33 4.15 -4.59 -9.06
N LEU A 34 3.03 -4.41 -8.37
CA LEU A 34 2.39 -5.42 -7.54
C LEU A 34 1.02 -5.77 -8.13
N ASP A 35 0.81 -7.02 -8.53
CA ASP A 35 -0.53 -7.62 -8.64
C ASP A 35 -0.70 -8.61 -7.48
N PRO A 36 -0.91 -8.11 -6.24
CA PRO A 36 -0.88 -8.96 -5.05
C PRO A 36 -2.00 -10.00 -5.14
N PRO A 37 -1.79 -11.21 -4.61
CA PRO A 37 -2.78 -12.28 -4.73
C PRO A 37 -4.09 -11.87 -4.02
N TRP A 38 -5.19 -11.74 -4.78
CA TRP A 38 -6.48 -11.25 -4.26
C TRP A 38 -7.01 -12.12 -3.11
N PHE A 39 -7.56 -11.49 -2.09
CA PHE A 39 -8.13 -12.16 -0.92
C PHE A 39 -9.41 -12.92 -1.26
N SER A 40 -10.23 -12.39 -2.18
CA SER A 40 -11.45 -13.06 -2.66
C SER A 40 -11.21 -14.23 -3.63
N GLN A 41 -10.00 -14.39 -4.17
CA GLN A 41 -9.71 -15.45 -5.16
C GLN A 41 -8.98 -16.65 -4.55
N PRO A 42 -9.34 -17.89 -4.94
CA PRO A 42 -8.59 -19.08 -4.54
C PRO A 42 -7.18 -19.07 -5.16
N SER A 43 -6.22 -19.69 -4.47
CA SER A 43 -4.87 -19.90 -5.01
C SER A 43 -4.90 -20.79 -6.26
N ILE A 44 -3.99 -20.52 -7.20
CA ILE A 44 -3.78 -21.41 -8.36
C ILE A 44 -3.48 -22.83 -7.88
N GLY A 45 -3.94 -23.85 -8.62
CA GLY A 45 -3.88 -25.25 -8.21
C GLY A 45 -4.92 -25.69 -7.16
N THR A 46 -5.49 -24.78 -6.36
CA THR A 46 -6.49 -25.16 -5.34
C THR A 46 -7.91 -25.24 -5.91
N ARG A 47 -8.53 -26.43 -5.87
CA ARG A 47 -9.95 -26.62 -6.20
C ARG A 47 -10.81 -26.42 -4.94
N GLY A 48 -11.24 -25.19 -4.71
CA GLY A 48 -12.10 -24.80 -3.58
C GLY A 48 -11.75 -23.41 -3.07
N SER A 49 -12.49 -22.88 -2.08
CA SER A 49 -12.20 -21.61 -1.40
C SER A 49 -10.96 -21.73 -0.52
N GLY A 50 -9.78 -21.72 -1.14
CA GLY A 50 -8.52 -22.13 -0.52
C GLY A 50 -7.83 -21.10 0.37
N SER A 51 -7.39 -21.57 1.55
CA SER A 51 -6.28 -21.07 2.38
C SER A 51 -6.30 -19.62 2.89
N ARG A 52 -6.45 -18.58 2.07
CA ARG A 52 -6.28 -17.17 2.51
C ARG A 52 -7.36 -16.72 3.47
N VAL A 53 -8.60 -17.15 3.24
CA VAL A 53 -9.74 -16.87 4.13
C VAL A 53 -9.56 -17.51 5.50
N ALA A 54 -8.80 -18.62 5.61
CA ALA A 54 -8.56 -19.32 6.88
C ALA A 54 -7.64 -18.56 7.84
N ASN A 55 -6.78 -17.66 7.33
CA ASN A 55 -5.92 -16.80 8.13
C ASN A 55 -6.57 -15.42 8.42
N GLY A 56 -7.77 -15.17 7.88
CA GLY A 56 -8.49 -13.91 8.06
C GLY A 56 -7.91 -12.72 7.27
N LEU A 57 -8.67 -11.62 7.28
CA LEU A 57 -8.30 -10.40 6.55
C LEU A 57 -7.13 -9.64 7.19
N ARG A 58 -6.98 -9.74 8.51
CA ARG A 58 -5.94 -9.05 9.27
C ARG A 58 -4.54 -9.54 8.89
N ASP A 59 -4.29 -10.84 8.99
CA ASP A 59 -3.00 -11.44 8.63
C ASP A 59 -2.60 -11.14 7.17
N TYR A 60 -3.58 -11.11 6.27
CA TYR A 60 -3.38 -10.72 4.88
C TYR A 60 -2.89 -9.27 4.75
N LEU A 61 -3.56 -8.32 5.43
CA LEU A 61 -3.18 -6.90 5.41
C LEU A 61 -1.85 -6.65 6.14
N ASP A 62 -1.59 -7.34 7.25
CA ASP A 62 -0.32 -7.25 7.99
C ASP A 62 0.85 -7.78 7.15
N ASN A 63 0.67 -8.90 6.44
CA ASN A 63 1.67 -9.41 5.50
C ASN A 63 1.88 -8.45 4.31
N PHE A 64 0.80 -7.93 3.73
CA PHE A 64 0.89 -6.98 2.62
C PHE A 64 1.58 -5.67 3.05
N ALA A 65 1.33 -5.18 4.27
CA ALA A 65 2.02 -4.04 4.85
C ALA A 65 3.53 -4.27 5.00
N ARG A 66 3.97 -5.46 5.44
CA ARG A 66 5.40 -5.83 5.49
C ARG A 66 6.05 -5.81 4.10
N VAL A 67 5.34 -6.31 3.10
CA VAL A 67 5.79 -6.27 1.70
C VAL A 67 5.89 -4.85 1.17
N LEU A 68 4.88 -4.00 1.39
CA LEU A 68 4.91 -2.58 1.01
C LEU A 68 6.07 -1.82 1.69
N GLN A 69 6.41 -2.13 2.93
CA GLN A 69 7.57 -1.54 3.62
C GLN A 69 8.90 -1.94 2.99
N GLN A 70 9.05 -3.20 2.58
CA GLN A 70 10.24 -3.63 1.84
C GLN A 70 10.28 -2.98 0.45
N CYS A 71 9.15 -2.84 -0.24
CA CYS A 71 9.05 -2.12 -1.50
C CYS A 71 9.51 -0.66 -1.36
N HIS A 72 9.03 0.06 -0.35
CA HIS A 72 9.49 1.42 -0.01
C HIS A 72 11.00 1.47 0.28
N ARG A 73 11.56 0.45 0.96
CA ARG A 73 13.01 0.38 1.25
C ARG A 73 13.87 0.21 -0.01
N ILE A 74 13.44 -0.63 -0.95
CA ILE A 74 14.24 -0.98 -2.14
C ILE A 74 14.05 -0.01 -3.31
N LEU A 75 12.97 0.78 -3.35
CA LEU A 75 12.81 1.86 -4.32
C LEU A 75 13.93 2.91 -4.22
N ALA A 76 14.38 3.39 -5.37
CA ALA A 76 15.14 4.63 -5.51
C ALA A 76 14.27 5.84 -5.11
N ASP A 77 14.89 6.96 -4.73
CA ASP A 77 14.17 8.14 -4.19
C ASP A 77 13.24 8.80 -5.23
N ASP A 78 13.58 8.68 -6.51
CA ASP A 78 12.81 9.05 -7.70
C ASP A 78 12.02 7.85 -8.30
N GLY A 79 11.86 6.75 -7.55
CA GLY A 79 11.14 5.54 -7.97
C GLY A 79 9.64 5.54 -7.68
N SER A 80 8.92 4.63 -8.34
CA SER A 80 7.46 4.44 -8.28
C SER A 80 7.06 3.03 -7.85
N ILE A 81 5.99 2.91 -7.06
CA ILE A 81 5.22 1.68 -6.89
C ILE A 81 3.84 1.82 -7.55
N ILE A 82 3.42 0.76 -8.23
CA ILE A 82 2.08 0.61 -8.80
C ILE A 82 1.45 -0.64 -8.22
N VAL A 83 0.30 -0.50 -7.57
CA VAL A 83 -0.43 -1.62 -6.95
C VAL A 83 -1.75 -1.83 -7.69
N HIS A 84 -1.94 -3.01 -8.27
CA HIS A 84 -3.24 -3.43 -8.79
C HIS A 84 -4.18 -3.71 -7.62
N ALA A 85 -5.20 -2.87 -7.48
CA ALA A 85 -6.12 -2.92 -6.36
C ALA A 85 -7.22 -3.94 -6.60
N GLU A 86 -7.36 -4.92 -5.70
CA GLU A 86 -8.58 -5.73 -5.65
C GLU A 86 -9.77 -4.80 -5.37
N PRO A 87 -10.87 -4.83 -6.16
CA PRO A 87 -11.99 -3.90 -5.98
C PRO A 87 -12.63 -3.91 -4.58
N SER A 88 -12.52 -5.02 -3.83
CA SER A 88 -13.03 -5.14 -2.46
C SER A 88 -12.10 -4.56 -1.39
N LEU A 89 -10.79 -4.44 -1.68
CA LEU A 89 -9.74 -4.04 -0.74
C LEU A 89 -9.02 -2.74 -1.13
N GLY A 90 -9.27 -2.17 -2.31
CA GLY A 90 -8.52 -1.02 -2.83
C GLY A 90 -8.42 0.18 -1.89
N GLN A 91 -9.50 0.49 -1.15
CA GLN A 91 -9.47 1.54 -0.11
C GLN A 91 -8.54 1.19 1.06
N LYS A 92 -8.48 -0.08 1.48
CA LYS A 92 -7.56 -0.55 2.53
C LYS A 92 -6.12 -0.55 2.02
N PHE A 93 -5.88 -0.87 0.74
CA PHE A 93 -4.56 -0.76 0.12
C PHE A 93 -4.08 0.69 0.02
N ALA A 94 -4.96 1.63 -0.36
CA ALA A 94 -4.65 3.06 -0.37
C ALA A 94 -4.25 3.57 1.02
N LEU A 95 -4.98 3.21 2.09
CA LEU A 95 -4.62 3.58 3.47
C LEU A 95 -3.24 3.04 3.90
N LEU A 96 -2.91 1.79 3.54
CA LEU A 96 -1.60 1.20 3.81
C LEU A 96 -0.48 1.91 3.02
N LEU A 97 -0.74 2.25 1.75
CA LEU A 97 0.20 3.00 0.91
C LEU A 97 0.43 4.40 1.50
N GLU A 98 -0.60 5.16 1.86
CA GLU A 98 -0.44 6.48 2.49
C GLU A 98 0.39 6.43 3.78
N GLN A 99 0.13 5.46 4.66
CA GLN A 99 0.84 5.34 5.93
C GLN A 99 2.34 5.01 5.74
N ILE A 100 2.69 4.31 4.66
CA ILE A 100 4.07 3.91 4.35
C ILE A 100 4.79 5.00 3.54
N PHE A 101 4.15 5.49 2.47
CA PHE A 101 4.70 6.41 1.48
C PHE A 101 4.50 7.90 1.80
N ARG A 102 3.65 8.27 2.77
CA ARG A 102 3.52 9.63 3.35
C ARG A 102 3.06 10.72 2.35
N ASP A 103 1.81 10.66 1.90
CA ASP A 103 1.22 11.67 1.00
C ASP A 103 1.97 11.84 -0.34
N ASN A 104 2.82 10.86 -0.71
CA ASN A 104 3.46 10.75 -2.02
C ASN A 104 2.56 9.98 -3.02
N HIS A 105 1.24 10.14 -2.91
CA HIS A 105 0.31 9.72 -3.96
C HIS A 105 0.63 10.46 -5.27
N VAL A 106 0.55 9.76 -6.39
CA VAL A 106 0.85 10.33 -7.72
C VAL A 106 -0.41 10.41 -8.56
N ASP A 107 -1.05 9.26 -8.81
CA ASP A 107 -2.22 9.10 -9.67
C ASP A 107 -2.96 7.81 -9.29
N ASP A 108 -4.24 7.71 -9.64
CA ASP A 108 -4.97 6.44 -9.68
C ASP A 108 -5.36 6.16 -11.14
N TYR A 109 -4.87 5.06 -11.72
CA TYR A 109 -5.21 4.67 -13.09
C TYR A 109 -6.46 3.78 -13.12
N ILE A 110 -7.52 4.25 -13.75
CA ILE A 110 -8.81 3.57 -13.86
C ILE A 110 -8.85 2.73 -15.14
N LEU A 111 -9.22 1.46 -15.00
CA LEU A 111 -9.33 0.46 -16.07
C LEU A 111 -10.79 0.04 -16.25
N PRO A 112 -11.56 0.68 -17.15
CA PRO A 112 -12.97 0.35 -17.36
C PRO A 112 -13.19 -1.09 -17.84
N GLN A 113 -14.16 -1.75 -17.21
CA GLN A 113 -14.58 -3.10 -17.53
C GLN A 113 -16.04 -3.09 -17.99
N PHE A 114 -16.24 -3.30 -19.28
CA PHE A 114 -17.56 -3.26 -19.93
C PHE A 114 -18.22 -4.65 -19.89
N GLY A 115 -19.16 -4.84 -18.96
CA GLY A 115 -19.99 -6.05 -18.87
C GLY A 115 -21.36 -5.85 -19.52
N MET A 116 -21.85 -6.84 -20.29
CA MET A 116 -23.13 -6.73 -21.02
C MET A 116 -24.35 -6.45 -20.14
N ASN A 117 -24.36 -6.87 -18.86
CA ASN A 117 -25.55 -6.88 -17.99
C ASN A 117 -25.37 -6.22 -16.59
N GLN A 118 -24.23 -5.59 -16.28
CA GLN A 118 -23.98 -5.04 -14.92
C GLN A 118 -23.42 -3.60 -14.89
N GLY A 119 -23.59 -2.86 -15.99
CA GLY A 119 -23.03 -1.51 -16.14
C GLY A 119 -21.51 -1.51 -16.32
N VAL A 120 -20.91 -0.31 -16.27
CA VAL A 120 -19.46 -0.13 -16.34
C VAL A 120 -18.87 -0.31 -14.95
N ARG A 121 -17.98 -1.30 -14.79
CA ARG A 121 -17.11 -1.44 -13.61
C ARG A 121 -15.71 -0.91 -13.93
N HIS A 122 -14.82 -0.90 -12.96
CA HIS A 122 -13.40 -0.66 -13.22
C HIS A 122 -12.52 -1.48 -12.26
N ALA A 123 -11.29 -1.76 -12.69
CA ALA A 123 -10.18 -1.99 -11.78
C ALA A 123 -9.39 -0.66 -11.60
N ALA A 124 -8.55 -0.60 -10.57
CA ALA A 124 -7.70 0.55 -10.30
C ALA A 124 -6.25 0.11 -10.10
N LEU A 125 -5.31 0.88 -10.64
CA LEU A 125 -3.89 0.80 -10.29
C LEU A 125 -3.55 2.03 -9.43
N LEU A 126 -3.18 1.82 -8.18
CA LEU A 126 -2.79 2.88 -7.25
C LEU A 126 -1.30 3.19 -7.46
N HIS A 127 -0.95 4.45 -7.75
CA HIS A 127 0.43 4.86 -8.01
C HIS A 127 0.96 5.79 -6.92
N TYR A 128 2.03 5.36 -6.26
CA TYR A 128 2.75 6.15 -5.27
C TYR A 128 4.23 6.30 -5.65
N GLY A 129 4.77 7.47 -5.36
CA GLY A 129 6.20 7.77 -5.42
C GLY A 129 6.88 7.45 -4.10
N LYS A 130 8.18 7.12 -4.10
CA LYS A 130 8.96 7.09 -2.85
C LYS A 130 9.17 8.50 -2.26
N SER A 131 9.19 9.52 -3.11
CA SER A 131 9.29 10.93 -2.71
C SER A 131 8.57 11.84 -3.70
N GLN A 132 8.51 13.13 -3.39
CA GLN A 132 8.02 14.19 -4.29
C GLN A 132 8.86 14.36 -5.58
N ASN A 133 10.03 13.70 -5.67
CA ASN A 133 10.92 13.75 -6.85
C ASN A 133 10.72 12.56 -7.81
N THR A 134 9.58 11.88 -7.76
CA THR A 134 9.32 10.67 -8.57
C THR A 134 9.39 10.93 -10.08
N LEU A 135 10.12 10.07 -10.79
CA LEU A 135 10.23 10.08 -12.25
C LEU A 135 8.88 9.78 -12.90
N LEU A 136 8.44 10.65 -13.81
CA LEU A 136 7.21 10.50 -14.59
C LEU A 136 7.45 10.88 -16.05
N ASN A 137 7.43 9.89 -16.94
CA ASN A 137 7.57 10.07 -18.38
C ASN A 137 6.21 10.29 -19.04
N ASP A 138 6.11 11.20 -20.00
CA ASP A 138 4.87 11.40 -20.75
C ASP A 138 4.61 10.23 -21.71
N VAL A 139 3.62 9.39 -21.38
CA VAL A 139 3.17 8.32 -22.25
C VAL A 139 2.03 8.84 -23.12
N CYS A 140 2.14 8.64 -24.43
CA CYS A 140 1.15 9.08 -25.40
C CYS A 140 0.56 7.89 -26.16
N ARG A 141 -0.75 7.95 -26.46
CA ARG A 141 -1.44 7.01 -27.35
C ARG A 141 -1.61 7.62 -28.74
N PRO A 142 -1.76 6.83 -29.82
CA PRO A 142 -2.13 7.34 -31.13
C PRO A 142 -3.42 8.17 -31.08
N VAL A 143 -3.54 9.17 -31.96
CA VAL A 143 -4.78 9.95 -32.10
C VAL A 143 -5.79 9.17 -32.94
N GLU A 144 -6.99 8.95 -32.41
CA GLU A 144 -8.10 8.42 -33.22
C GLU A 144 -8.63 9.51 -34.17
N GLU A 145 -9.06 9.13 -35.37
CA GLU A 145 -9.56 10.05 -36.39
C GLU A 145 -10.82 10.86 -35.99
N SER A 146 -11.42 10.54 -34.84
CA SER A 146 -12.69 11.08 -34.35
C SER A 146 -12.59 12.38 -33.53
N GLU A 147 -11.40 12.82 -33.10
CA GLU A 147 -11.25 14.12 -32.42
C GLU A 147 -11.62 15.28 -33.37
N HIS A 148 -12.71 16.02 -33.07
CA HIS A 148 -13.32 17.08 -33.89
C HIS A 148 -12.37 18.14 -34.53
N VAL A 149 -11.61 17.76 -35.55
CA VAL A 149 -10.81 18.64 -36.41
C VAL A 149 -11.59 19.00 -37.68
N ARG A 150 -11.35 20.20 -38.20
CA ARG A 150 -11.96 20.71 -39.44
C ARG A 150 -10.90 21.48 -40.22
N ASN A 151 -11.10 21.68 -41.52
CA ASN A 151 -10.29 22.60 -42.31
C ASN A 151 -11.17 23.76 -42.84
N PRO A 152 -11.59 24.71 -41.96
CA PRO A 152 -12.56 25.75 -42.33
C PRO A 152 -11.97 26.86 -43.23
N ASP A 153 -10.65 26.93 -43.35
CA ASP A 153 -9.89 27.94 -44.09
C ASP A 153 -9.00 27.36 -45.20
N ASP A 154 -9.29 26.11 -45.61
CA ASP A 154 -8.61 25.37 -46.68
C ASP A 154 -7.06 25.36 -46.56
N ASP A 155 -6.57 25.21 -45.32
CA ASP A 155 -5.15 25.19 -45.01
C ASP A 155 -4.48 23.96 -45.66
N PRO A 156 -3.38 24.12 -46.42
CA PRO A 156 -2.74 23.03 -47.15
C PRO A 156 -2.12 21.94 -46.25
N ARG A 157 -2.01 22.19 -44.93
CA ARG A 157 -1.55 21.20 -43.94
C ARG A 157 -2.66 20.25 -43.47
N GLY A 158 -3.91 20.49 -43.90
CA GLY A 158 -5.08 19.67 -43.61
C GLY A 158 -5.85 20.10 -42.37
N ALA A 159 -6.74 19.23 -41.89
CA ALA A 159 -7.64 19.54 -40.78
C ALA A 159 -6.89 19.86 -39.48
N TRP A 160 -7.39 20.87 -38.75
CA TRP A 160 -6.80 21.36 -37.51
C TRP A 160 -7.86 21.66 -36.45
N ARG A 161 -7.40 21.90 -35.22
CA ARG A 161 -8.23 22.43 -34.12
C ARG A 161 -7.59 23.67 -33.49
N ALA A 162 -8.43 24.59 -33.05
CA ALA A 162 -8.01 25.77 -32.30
C ALA A 162 -7.53 25.37 -30.89
N VAL A 163 -6.28 25.68 -30.56
CA VAL A 163 -5.68 25.47 -29.25
C VAL A 163 -5.42 26.82 -28.58
N ASP A 164 -5.61 26.88 -27.26
CA ASP A 164 -5.29 28.06 -26.47
C ASP A 164 -3.81 28.44 -26.62
N LEU A 165 -3.53 29.70 -26.95
CA LEU A 165 -2.18 30.25 -27.12
C LEU A 165 -1.56 30.72 -25.79
N THR A 166 -2.32 30.62 -24.69
CA THR A 166 -1.89 30.98 -23.33
C THR A 166 -1.74 29.75 -22.42
N THR A 167 -0.97 29.88 -21.35
CA THR A 167 -0.89 28.91 -20.24
C THR A 167 -1.61 29.44 -18.99
N ARG A 168 -1.98 28.58 -18.03
CA ARG A 168 -2.56 28.95 -16.72
C ARG A 168 -1.45 29.17 -15.67
N MET A 169 -0.44 29.96 -16.04
CA MET A 169 0.65 30.36 -15.16
C MET A 169 0.94 31.83 -15.42
N ASP A 170 1.11 32.61 -14.36
CA ASP A 170 1.66 33.95 -14.46
C ASP A 170 3.19 33.86 -14.64
N ARG A 171 3.65 34.31 -15.80
CA ARG A 171 5.05 34.39 -16.19
C ARG A 171 5.29 35.84 -16.62
N PRO A 172 5.81 36.73 -15.75
CA PRO A 172 5.86 38.17 -16.01
C PRO A 172 6.49 38.55 -17.36
N MET A 173 7.54 37.84 -17.79
CA MET A 173 8.21 38.03 -19.09
C MET A 173 7.33 37.68 -20.32
N LEU A 174 6.16 37.04 -20.12
CA LEU A 174 5.22 36.59 -21.14
C LEU A 174 3.83 37.24 -20.97
N GLN A 175 3.75 38.33 -20.22
CA GLN A 175 2.56 39.17 -20.02
C GLN A 175 2.72 40.49 -20.77
N PHE A 176 2.71 40.40 -22.10
CA PHE A 176 2.81 41.55 -23.01
C PHE A 176 1.62 41.60 -23.97
N GLU A 177 1.31 42.77 -24.50
CA GLU A 177 0.33 42.93 -25.56
C GLU A 177 0.90 42.43 -26.90
N TRP A 178 0.11 41.64 -27.62
CA TRP A 178 0.48 41.10 -28.91
C TRP A 178 -0.68 41.21 -29.89
N ARG A 179 -0.46 41.94 -31.00
CA ARG A 179 -1.44 42.21 -32.08
C ARG A 179 -2.84 42.61 -31.54
N GLY A 180 -2.89 43.48 -30.53
CA GLY A 180 -4.12 44.00 -29.92
C GLY A 180 -4.76 43.09 -28.85
N HIS A 181 -4.10 42.00 -28.45
CA HIS A 181 -4.58 41.08 -27.41
C HIS A 181 -3.60 41.02 -26.24
N GLN A 182 -4.13 40.90 -25.02
CA GLN A 182 -3.35 40.52 -23.83
C GLN A 182 -3.78 39.13 -23.32
N PRO A 183 -2.89 38.38 -22.65
CA PRO A 183 -3.29 37.21 -21.88
C PRO A 183 -4.32 37.60 -20.80
N PRO A 184 -5.33 36.76 -20.53
CA PRO A 184 -6.22 36.97 -19.39
C PRO A 184 -5.47 37.00 -18.05
N ILE A 185 -6.06 37.63 -17.03
CA ILE A 185 -5.52 37.62 -15.66
C ILE A 185 -5.32 36.17 -15.18
N GLY A 186 -4.20 35.89 -14.51
CA GLY A 186 -3.81 34.54 -14.08
C GLY A 186 -3.19 33.67 -15.19
N ARG A 187 -2.86 34.28 -16.34
CA ARG A 187 -2.35 33.60 -17.53
C ARG A 187 -1.20 34.38 -18.17
N SER A 188 -0.51 33.73 -19.10
CA SER A 188 0.57 34.31 -19.90
C SER A 188 0.63 33.63 -21.26
N TRP A 189 1.27 34.26 -22.25
CA TRP A 189 1.52 33.61 -23.54
C TRP A 189 2.30 32.31 -23.36
N ARG A 190 2.04 31.31 -24.23
CA ARG A 190 2.82 30.06 -24.25
C ARG A 190 4.24 30.27 -24.78
N TYR A 191 4.44 31.27 -25.63
CA TYR A 191 5.66 31.51 -26.39
C TYR A 191 6.14 32.96 -26.23
N GLN A 192 7.44 33.18 -26.45
CA GLN A 192 8.04 34.52 -26.55
C GLN A 192 7.54 35.25 -27.80
N LEU A 193 7.63 36.58 -27.81
CA LEU A 193 7.15 37.42 -28.92
C LEU A 193 7.70 36.99 -30.30
N SER A 194 9.00 36.69 -30.40
CA SER A 194 9.64 36.23 -31.64
C SER A 194 9.05 34.93 -32.20
N GLU A 195 8.67 34.01 -31.31
CA GLU A 195 8.04 32.74 -31.69
C GLU A 195 6.55 32.93 -32.02
N LEU A 196 5.86 33.85 -31.36
CA LEU A 196 4.48 34.22 -31.73
C LEU A 196 4.42 34.85 -33.13
N GLU A 197 5.35 35.75 -33.47
CA GLU A 197 5.45 36.30 -34.82
C GLU A 197 5.79 35.22 -35.85
N ARG A 198 6.80 34.37 -35.59
CA ARG A 198 7.13 33.24 -36.49
C ARG A 198 5.93 32.34 -36.77
N LEU A 199 5.17 31.98 -35.74
CA LEU A 199 3.96 31.15 -35.88
C LEU A 199 2.84 31.88 -36.64
N ALA A 200 2.73 33.20 -36.52
CA ALA A 200 1.76 34.00 -37.26
C ALA A 200 2.14 34.14 -38.74
N ASP A 201 3.42 34.36 -39.04
CA ASP A 201 3.96 34.45 -40.41
C ASP A 201 3.88 33.10 -41.14
N GLU A 202 4.04 31.98 -40.41
CA GLU A 202 3.77 30.63 -40.91
C GLU A 202 2.26 30.32 -41.07
N GLY A 203 1.36 31.25 -40.75
CA GLY A 203 -0.09 31.06 -40.84
C GLY A 203 -0.66 30.05 -39.84
N ARG A 204 0.12 29.68 -38.80
CA ARG A 204 -0.26 28.71 -37.75
C ARG A 204 -1.09 29.33 -36.64
N ILE A 205 -1.36 30.64 -36.69
CA ILE A 205 -2.23 31.35 -35.76
C ILE A 205 -3.57 31.67 -36.44
N HIS A 206 -4.66 31.18 -35.85
CA HIS A 206 -6.01 31.55 -36.23
C HIS A 206 -6.48 32.75 -35.40
N PHE A 207 -6.75 33.86 -36.10
CA PHE A 207 -7.39 35.06 -35.54
C PHE A 207 -8.90 34.98 -35.81
N SER A 208 -9.70 34.86 -34.75
CA SER A 208 -11.16 34.81 -34.88
C SER A 208 -11.76 36.21 -34.99
N ALA A 209 -12.85 36.34 -35.76
CA ALA A 209 -13.57 37.62 -35.88
C ALA A 209 -14.11 38.10 -34.51
N GLY A 210 -14.23 39.43 -34.35
CA GLY A 210 -14.84 40.04 -33.17
C GLY A 210 -13.96 40.12 -31.91
N GLY A 211 -12.63 40.14 -32.05
CA GLY A 211 -11.71 40.42 -30.93
C GLY A 211 -11.48 39.25 -29.96
N SER A 212 -11.94 38.05 -30.30
CA SER A 212 -11.63 36.83 -29.53
C SER A 212 -10.12 36.53 -29.53
N PRO A 213 -9.53 36.01 -28.42
CA PRO A 213 -8.09 35.77 -28.34
C PRO A 213 -7.56 34.82 -29.43
N PRO A 214 -6.37 35.08 -30.00
CA PRO A 214 -5.78 34.25 -31.05
C PRO A 214 -5.53 32.82 -30.56
N ARG A 215 -5.66 31.87 -31.49
CA ARG A 215 -5.53 30.43 -31.22
C ARG A 215 -4.44 29.81 -32.10
N LEU A 216 -3.70 28.86 -31.55
CA LEU A 216 -2.76 28.04 -32.33
C LEU A 216 -3.55 26.99 -33.14
N LYS A 217 -3.27 26.88 -34.43
CA LYS A 217 -3.72 25.75 -35.26
C LYS A 217 -2.90 24.52 -34.88
N ALA A 218 -3.54 23.50 -34.34
CA ALA A 218 -2.92 22.19 -34.15
C ALA A 218 -3.46 21.22 -35.20
N TYR A 219 -2.62 20.89 -36.19
CA TYR A 219 -2.99 20.06 -37.34
C TYR A 219 -3.03 18.57 -36.97
N GLN A 220 -3.99 17.83 -37.54
CA GLN A 220 -4.12 16.38 -37.35
C GLN A 220 -2.91 15.63 -37.90
N SER A 221 -2.41 16.06 -39.07
CA SER A 221 -1.21 15.54 -39.73
C SER A 221 0.07 15.64 -38.88
N GLU A 222 0.16 16.66 -38.03
CA GLU A 222 1.26 16.87 -37.07
C GLU A 222 1.04 16.10 -35.75
N ARG A 223 -0.22 15.82 -35.38
CA ARG A 223 -0.60 15.15 -34.11
C ARG A 223 -0.64 13.64 -34.29
N ARG A 224 0.54 13.01 -34.24
CA ARG A 224 0.67 11.54 -34.24
C ARG A 224 0.24 10.88 -32.94
N SER A 225 0.24 11.59 -31.82
CA SER A 225 -0.17 11.07 -30.51
C SER A 225 -0.73 12.14 -29.58
N VAL A 226 -1.47 11.70 -28.56
CA VAL A 226 -1.97 12.52 -27.43
C VAL A 226 -1.52 11.89 -26.11
N PRO A 227 -1.20 12.70 -25.08
CA PRO A 227 -0.90 12.19 -23.73
C PRO A 227 -2.05 11.33 -23.21
N VAL A 228 -1.72 10.20 -22.58
CA VAL A 228 -2.70 9.35 -21.91
C VAL A 228 -3.02 9.97 -20.55
N GLY A 229 -4.32 10.04 -20.21
CA GLY A 229 -4.78 10.49 -18.89
C GLY A 229 -4.77 9.37 -17.85
N THR A 230 -5.55 9.54 -16.78
CA THR A 230 -5.74 8.53 -15.73
C THR A 230 -6.83 7.50 -16.03
N ILE A 231 -7.63 7.68 -17.08
CA ILE A 231 -8.62 6.70 -17.55
C ILE A 231 -8.03 5.99 -18.76
N TRP A 232 -7.86 4.66 -18.67
CA TRP A 232 -7.27 3.81 -19.72
C TRP A 232 -8.35 2.87 -20.29
N ASP A 233 -9.28 3.44 -21.04
CA ASP A 233 -10.38 2.76 -21.73
C ASP A 233 -9.97 2.08 -23.06
N ASP A 234 -8.81 2.47 -23.60
CA ASP A 234 -8.19 1.90 -24.80
C ASP A 234 -7.49 0.55 -24.55
N LEU A 235 -7.28 0.17 -23.28
CA LEU A 235 -6.66 -1.10 -22.89
C LEU A 235 -7.71 -2.18 -22.60
N GLN A 236 -7.86 -3.12 -23.54
CA GLN A 236 -8.84 -4.20 -23.44
C GLN A 236 -8.36 -5.37 -22.54
N PRO A 237 -9.21 -5.89 -21.64
CA PRO A 237 -8.91 -7.10 -20.87
C PRO A 237 -8.71 -8.34 -21.76
N LEU A 238 -7.90 -9.30 -21.30
CA LEU A 238 -7.67 -10.55 -22.02
C LEU A 238 -8.93 -11.40 -22.13
N ARG A 239 -9.25 -11.82 -23.35
CA ARG A 239 -10.36 -12.73 -23.65
C ARG A 239 -9.83 -14.16 -23.81
N GLY A 240 -10.73 -15.14 -23.78
CA GLY A 240 -10.36 -16.57 -23.79
C GLY A 240 -9.45 -16.99 -24.95
N GLY A 241 -9.57 -16.36 -26.12
CA GLY A 241 -8.75 -16.59 -27.32
C GLY A 241 -7.67 -15.53 -27.60
N SER A 242 -7.33 -14.67 -26.64
CA SER A 242 -6.22 -13.71 -26.82
C SER A 242 -4.89 -14.46 -26.99
N ALA A 243 -4.13 -14.16 -28.05
CA ALA A 243 -2.90 -14.89 -28.39
C ALA A 243 -1.80 -14.84 -27.32
N GLU A 244 -1.77 -13.80 -26.48
CA GLU A 244 -0.83 -13.69 -25.36
C GLU A 244 -1.25 -14.47 -24.10
N ARG A 245 -2.44 -15.08 -24.08
CA ARG A 245 -3.01 -15.72 -22.89
C ARG A 245 -2.39 -17.10 -22.64
N VAL A 246 -1.72 -17.25 -21.50
CA VAL A 246 -0.99 -18.47 -21.11
C VAL A 246 -1.76 -19.35 -20.10
N GLY A 247 -2.99 -18.98 -19.77
CA GLY A 247 -3.90 -19.79 -18.93
C GLY A 247 -3.91 -19.43 -17.44
N PHE A 248 -3.10 -18.46 -17.00
CA PHE A 248 -3.14 -17.95 -15.63
C PHE A 248 -4.45 -17.17 -15.37
N PRO A 249 -5.18 -17.38 -14.25
CA PRO A 249 -6.53 -16.84 -14.07
C PRO A 249 -6.64 -15.31 -14.13
N SER A 250 -5.76 -14.60 -13.42
CA SER A 250 -5.73 -13.13 -13.31
C SER A 250 -4.68 -12.47 -14.22
N GLN A 251 -4.35 -13.09 -15.36
CA GLN A 251 -3.33 -12.56 -16.28
C GLN A 251 -3.69 -11.16 -16.80
N GLN A 252 -2.81 -10.17 -16.57
CA GLN A 252 -2.90 -8.86 -17.21
C GLN A 252 -2.40 -8.86 -18.67
N PRO A 253 -2.93 -7.99 -19.55
CA PRO A 253 -2.38 -7.75 -20.89
C PRO A 253 -0.98 -7.14 -20.82
N VAL A 254 -0.07 -7.50 -21.74
CA VAL A 254 1.28 -6.92 -21.80
C VAL A 254 1.23 -5.40 -22.03
N ALA A 255 0.36 -4.91 -22.92
CA ALA A 255 0.23 -3.48 -23.22
C ALA A 255 -0.13 -2.61 -22.00
N LEU A 256 -0.82 -3.18 -20.99
CA LEU A 256 -1.11 -2.49 -19.73
C LEU A 256 0.16 -2.26 -18.92
N ILE A 257 0.99 -3.29 -18.80
CA ILE A 257 2.21 -3.21 -17.99
C ILE A 257 3.32 -2.46 -18.72
N GLU A 258 3.39 -2.55 -20.05
CA GLU A 258 4.26 -1.69 -20.88
C GLU A 258 3.95 -0.21 -20.65
N ARG A 259 2.67 0.18 -20.59
CA ARG A 259 2.26 1.57 -20.28
C ARG A 259 2.73 2.03 -18.90
N VAL A 260 2.58 1.18 -17.88
CA VAL A 260 3.07 1.44 -16.51
C VAL A 260 4.59 1.62 -16.49
N ILE A 261 5.32 0.71 -17.13
CA ILE A 261 6.79 0.72 -17.16
C ILE A 261 7.31 1.94 -17.93
N LEU A 262 6.72 2.27 -19.09
CA LEU A 262 7.05 3.47 -19.85
C LEU A 262 6.85 4.75 -19.02
N ARG A 263 5.76 4.84 -18.25
CA ARG A 263 5.44 6.01 -17.40
C ARG A 263 6.42 6.19 -16.24
N THR A 264 6.99 5.11 -15.69
CA THR A 264 7.69 5.16 -14.39
C THR A 264 9.17 4.77 -14.42
N SER A 265 9.70 4.41 -15.58
CA SER A 265 11.11 4.03 -15.76
C SER A 265 11.66 4.46 -17.13
N ASN A 266 12.97 4.50 -17.27
CA ASN A 266 13.71 4.62 -18.53
C ASN A 266 14.31 3.26 -18.94
N PRO A 267 14.93 3.11 -20.13
CA PRO A 267 15.79 1.96 -20.42
C PRO A 267 16.89 1.77 -19.35
N ASP A 268 17.38 0.54 -19.21
CA ASP A 268 18.35 0.07 -18.20
C ASP A 268 17.92 0.16 -16.72
N ASP A 269 16.87 0.91 -16.38
CA ASP A 269 16.28 0.93 -15.03
C ASP A 269 15.76 -0.46 -14.60
N LEU A 270 15.72 -0.68 -13.27
CA LEU A 270 15.28 -1.93 -12.66
C LEU A 270 13.78 -1.93 -12.31
N VAL A 271 13.03 -2.85 -12.92
CA VAL A 271 11.62 -3.17 -12.61
C VAL A 271 11.55 -4.39 -11.70
N ILE A 272 10.76 -4.35 -10.62
CA ILE A 272 10.61 -5.51 -9.72
C ILE A 272 9.14 -5.91 -9.61
N ASP A 273 8.86 -7.20 -9.74
CA ASP A 273 7.55 -7.80 -9.50
C ASP A 273 7.68 -9.03 -8.58
N PRO A 274 7.39 -8.88 -7.27
CA PRO A 274 7.44 -9.97 -6.30
C PRO A 274 6.18 -10.86 -6.30
N TYR A 275 5.24 -10.65 -7.22
CA TYR A 275 4.01 -11.43 -7.42
C TYR A 275 3.80 -11.74 -8.91
N CYS A 276 4.87 -12.16 -9.60
CA CYS A 276 4.92 -12.09 -11.07
C CYS A 276 3.93 -13.01 -11.78
N GLY A 277 3.46 -14.09 -11.13
CA GLY A 277 2.33 -14.92 -11.56
C GLY A 277 2.45 -15.54 -12.95
N SER A 278 2.07 -14.76 -13.96
CA SER A 278 2.14 -15.14 -15.38
C SER A 278 3.33 -14.57 -16.14
N GLY A 279 4.18 -13.75 -15.50
CA GLY A 279 5.34 -13.10 -16.11
C GLY A 279 5.01 -11.92 -17.02
N THR A 280 3.77 -11.39 -17.03
CA THR A 280 3.39 -10.26 -17.92
C THR A 280 4.32 -9.06 -17.72
N SER A 281 4.62 -8.71 -16.47
CA SER A 281 5.50 -7.60 -16.08
C SER A 281 6.95 -7.79 -16.54
N LEU A 282 7.46 -9.01 -16.43
CA LEU A 282 8.84 -9.37 -16.79
C LEU A 282 9.03 -9.31 -18.32
N VAL A 283 8.07 -9.84 -19.07
CA VAL A 283 8.00 -9.73 -20.54
C VAL A 283 7.88 -8.26 -20.97
N ALA A 284 7.03 -7.47 -20.30
CA ALA A 284 6.85 -6.05 -20.58
C ALA A 284 8.14 -5.24 -20.29
N ALA A 285 8.79 -5.48 -19.16
CA ALA A 285 10.06 -4.83 -18.81
C ALA A 285 11.14 -5.12 -19.85
N HIS A 286 11.32 -6.39 -20.20
CA HIS A 286 12.34 -6.81 -21.15
C HIS A 286 12.12 -6.23 -22.56
N ARG A 287 10.87 -6.24 -23.05
CA ARG A 287 10.51 -5.66 -24.36
C ARG A 287 10.74 -4.16 -24.46
N GLN A 288 10.81 -3.49 -23.33
CA GLN A 288 11.04 -2.06 -23.22
C GLN A 288 12.49 -1.77 -22.80
N ASP A 289 13.43 -2.71 -22.93
CA ASP A 289 14.85 -2.52 -22.58
C ASP A 289 15.08 -2.17 -21.09
N ARG A 290 14.22 -2.63 -20.17
CA ARG A 290 14.41 -2.51 -18.72
C ARG A 290 15.02 -3.78 -18.15
N CYS A 291 15.89 -3.61 -17.16
CA CYS A 291 16.30 -4.71 -16.28
C CYS A 291 15.14 -5.11 -15.37
N TRP A 292 15.05 -6.39 -14.96
CA TRP A 292 13.97 -6.80 -14.05
C TRP A 292 14.31 -7.89 -13.04
N ILE A 293 13.53 -8.00 -11.96
CA ILE A 293 13.55 -9.13 -11.01
C ILE A 293 12.11 -9.61 -10.78
N GLY A 294 11.89 -10.92 -10.95
CA GLY A 294 10.57 -11.55 -10.78
C GLY A 294 10.54 -12.60 -9.67
N CYS A 295 9.44 -12.69 -8.94
CA CYS A 295 9.23 -13.72 -7.91
C CYS A 295 7.79 -14.24 -7.90
N ASP A 296 7.63 -15.53 -7.64
CA ASP A 296 6.38 -16.13 -7.20
C ASP A 296 6.66 -17.30 -6.25
N SER A 297 5.69 -17.63 -5.39
CA SER A 297 5.77 -18.76 -4.46
C SER A 297 5.09 -20.03 -5.00
N SER A 298 4.19 -19.91 -5.97
CA SER A 298 3.57 -21.04 -6.67
C SER A 298 4.55 -21.67 -7.67
N PRO A 299 4.87 -22.97 -7.56
CA PRO A 299 5.63 -23.68 -8.58
C PRO A 299 4.97 -23.58 -9.97
N GLU A 300 3.64 -23.64 -10.04
CA GLU A 300 2.87 -23.55 -11.28
C GLU A 300 3.03 -22.18 -11.97
N ALA A 301 3.04 -21.10 -11.18
CA ALA A 301 3.31 -19.74 -11.67
C ALA A 301 4.75 -19.61 -12.22
N ILE A 302 5.73 -20.19 -11.53
CA ILE A 302 7.13 -20.20 -11.97
C ILE A 302 7.32 -20.97 -13.28
N GLU A 303 6.75 -22.17 -13.41
CA GLU A 303 6.81 -22.98 -14.64
C GLU A 303 6.17 -22.25 -15.83
N LEU A 304 4.97 -21.68 -15.63
CA LEU A 304 4.23 -20.95 -16.65
C LEU A 304 4.94 -19.65 -17.07
N THR A 305 5.52 -18.93 -16.10
CA THR A 305 6.36 -17.75 -16.37
C THR A 305 7.62 -18.13 -17.14
N ARG A 306 8.34 -19.20 -16.75
CA ARG A 306 9.54 -19.68 -17.46
C ARG A 306 9.23 -20.05 -18.92
N ALA A 307 8.14 -20.77 -19.15
CA ALA A 307 7.70 -21.14 -20.50
C ALA A 307 7.38 -19.92 -21.38
N ARG A 308 6.74 -18.90 -20.80
CA ARG A 308 6.41 -17.64 -21.49
C ARG A 308 7.64 -16.83 -21.86
N LEU A 309 8.60 -16.70 -20.94
CA LEU A 309 9.86 -15.98 -21.15
C LEU A 309 10.72 -16.66 -22.24
N SER A 310 10.85 -17.98 -22.18
CA SER A 310 11.50 -18.79 -23.23
C SER A 310 10.84 -18.63 -24.60
N THR A 311 9.50 -18.61 -24.65
CA THR A 311 8.72 -18.39 -25.89
C THR A 311 8.89 -16.96 -26.44
N ALA A 312 9.12 -15.98 -25.57
CA ALA A 312 9.46 -14.61 -25.96
C ALA A 312 10.91 -14.44 -26.44
N GLY A 313 11.70 -15.52 -26.49
CA GLY A 313 13.11 -15.50 -26.90
C GLY A 313 14.07 -14.97 -25.83
N ILE A 314 13.61 -14.83 -24.59
CA ILE A 314 14.39 -14.26 -23.49
C ILE A 314 15.15 -15.40 -22.81
N ALA A 315 16.48 -15.41 -22.98
CA ALA A 315 17.37 -16.42 -22.41
C ALA A 315 17.97 -15.91 -21.10
N GLU A 316 17.64 -16.55 -19.99
CA GLU A 316 17.79 -15.96 -18.65
C GLU A 316 18.51 -16.83 -17.63
N GLY A 317 19.04 -16.18 -16.59
CA GLY A 317 19.48 -16.83 -15.37
C GLY A 317 18.30 -17.28 -14.51
N TRP A 318 17.70 -18.43 -14.83
CA TRP A 318 16.74 -19.04 -13.91
C TRP A 318 17.45 -19.50 -12.63
N HIS A 319 16.82 -19.21 -11.50
CA HIS A 319 17.39 -19.46 -10.18
C HIS A 319 16.41 -20.25 -9.31
N ASP A 320 16.46 -21.59 -9.46
CA ASP A 320 15.90 -22.54 -8.49
C ASP A 320 16.63 -22.42 -7.16
N ARG A 321 16.12 -21.58 -6.26
CA ARG A 321 16.69 -21.40 -4.93
C ARG A 321 15.62 -21.62 -3.88
N SER A 322 15.18 -22.87 -3.83
CA SER A 322 14.47 -23.49 -2.72
C SER A 322 15.30 -23.46 -1.41
N ALA A 323 15.37 -22.27 -0.81
CA ALA A 323 16.00 -21.87 0.46
C ALA A 323 17.52 -21.55 0.49
N PRO A 324 18.50 -22.49 0.55
CA PRO A 324 19.84 -22.26 1.11
C PRO A 324 20.57 -20.99 0.67
N ASP A 325 20.70 -20.75 -0.64
CA ASP A 325 21.49 -19.65 -1.19
C ASP A 325 20.86 -18.27 -0.97
N LEU A 326 19.52 -18.17 -1.03
CA LEU A 326 18.83 -16.95 -0.62
C LEU A 326 19.04 -16.74 0.89
N MET A 327 18.89 -17.79 1.70
CA MET A 327 19.13 -17.72 3.15
C MET A 327 20.58 -17.40 3.53
N ALA A 328 21.55 -17.67 2.66
CA ALA A 328 22.95 -17.25 2.82
C ALA A 328 23.18 -15.75 2.57
N ILE A 329 22.21 -15.04 1.97
CA ILE A 329 22.17 -13.58 1.95
C ILE A 329 21.51 -13.11 3.25
N GLU A 330 22.22 -12.27 3.99
CA GLU A 330 21.69 -11.61 5.20
C GLU A 330 20.41 -10.83 4.88
N ALA A 331 19.32 -11.17 5.58
CA ALA A 331 18.04 -10.49 5.45
C ALA A 331 18.15 -9.07 6.04
N LYS A 332 17.79 -8.05 5.26
CA LYS A 332 17.85 -6.66 5.72
C LYS A 332 16.65 -6.39 6.61
N PRO A 333 16.85 -6.11 7.91
CA PRO A 333 15.75 -6.05 8.86
C PRO A 333 14.76 -4.97 8.45
N ILE A 334 13.47 -5.32 8.53
CA ILE A 334 12.41 -4.34 8.39
C ILE A 334 12.51 -3.42 9.60
N PHE A 335 12.83 -2.13 9.40
CA PHE A 335 12.40 -1.12 10.36
C PHE A 335 10.88 -1.05 10.25
N LEU A 336 10.20 -1.91 11.01
CA LEU A 336 8.75 -1.95 11.16
C LEU A 336 8.29 -0.60 11.70
N ARG A 337 8.08 0.36 10.79
CA ARG A 337 7.28 1.54 11.09
C ARG A 337 5.92 0.96 11.48
N ARG A 338 5.53 1.11 12.74
CA ARG A 338 4.34 0.45 13.29
C ARG A 338 3.14 0.91 12.44
N VAL A 339 2.67 0.04 11.53
CA VAL A 339 1.48 0.25 10.70
C VAL A 339 0.31 0.00 11.63
N VAL A 340 0.11 0.93 12.55
CA VAL A 340 -0.96 0.90 13.54
C VAL A 340 -2.24 1.14 12.75
N THR A 341 -2.90 0.05 12.37
CA THR A 341 -4.34 -0.20 12.54
C THR A 341 -5.31 0.96 12.26
N MET A 342 -5.00 1.83 11.28
CA MET A 342 -5.92 2.91 10.85
C MET A 342 -7.24 2.37 10.26
N VAL A 343 -7.23 1.12 9.79
CA VAL A 343 -8.43 0.42 9.31
C VAL A 343 -9.34 -0.04 10.46
N GLU A 344 -8.83 -0.08 11.70
CA GLU A 344 -9.57 -0.43 12.92
C GLU A 344 -9.98 0.80 13.74
N ASP A 345 -9.37 1.98 13.55
CA ASP A 345 -9.63 3.19 14.36
C ASP A 345 -11.00 3.88 14.10
N LEU A 346 -11.88 3.26 13.28
CA LEU A 346 -13.32 3.53 13.27
C LEU A 346 -14.04 2.34 13.91
N ASN A 347 -14.46 2.51 15.18
CA ASN A 347 -15.13 1.51 16.02
C ASN A 347 -14.28 0.26 16.32
N ALA A 348 -13.02 0.45 16.73
CA ALA A 348 -12.09 -0.62 17.09
C ALA A 348 -12.70 -1.59 18.11
N ALA A 349 -13.32 -1.07 19.17
CA ALA A 349 -13.93 -1.90 20.19
C ALA A 349 -15.14 -2.71 19.66
N GLU A 350 -16.05 -2.13 18.88
CA GLU A 350 -17.23 -2.83 18.33
C GLU A 350 -16.82 -4.01 17.43
N VAL A 351 -15.79 -3.83 16.59
CA VAL A 351 -15.24 -4.90 15.73
C VAL A 351 -14.59 -6.00 16.57
N LEU A 352 -13.71 -5.63 17.51
CA LEU A 352 -13.02 -6.60 18.39
C LEU A 352 -13.99 -7.32 19.34
N ILE A 353 -15.14 -6.74 19.68
CA ILE A 353 -16.23 -7.40 20.40
C ILE A 353 -16.95 -8.42 19.51
N ALA A 354 -17.16 -8.10 18.23
CA ALA A 354 -17.80 -9.01 17.28
C ALA A 354 -16.93 -10.22 16.90
N GLU A 355 -15.59 -10.06 16.90
CA GLU A 355 -14.63 -11.13 16.58
C GLU A 355 -14.38 -12.12 17.74
N GLY A 356 -14.52 -11.68 18.99
CA GLY A 356 -14.29 -12.53 20.17
C GLY A 356 -12.92 -12.36 20.84
N GLU A 357 -12.72 -13.05 21.96
CA GLU A 357 -11.37 -13.21 22.55
C GLU A 357 -10.49 -14.11 21.66
N SER A 358 -9.23 -13.74 21.51
CA SER A 358 -8.23 -14.45 20.70
C SER A 358 -6.88 -14.49 21.40
N GLU A 359 -5.84 -15.01 20.76
CA GLU A 359 -4.49 -14.91 21.33
C GLU A 359 -3.99 -13.45 21.45
N PHE A 360 -4.49 -12.56 20.57
CA PHE A 360 -4.17 -11.13 20.52
C PHE A 360 -5.20 -10.21 21.19
N VAL A 361 -6.36 -10.73 21.61
CA VAL A 361 -7.47 -9.94 22.19
C VAL A 361 -7.96 -10.58 23.49
N GLU A 362 -7.95 -9.84 24.58
CA GLU A 362 -8.49 -10.28 25.88
C GLU A 362 -9.55 -9.29 26.40
N TRP A 363 -10.65 -9.79 26.95
CA TRP A 363 -11.74 -8.96 27.47
C TRP A 363 -11.75 -8.96 29.00
N LYS A 364 -12.17 -7.85 29.60
CA LYS A 364 -12.37 -7.71 31.04
C LYS A 364 -13.61 -6.89 31.33
N VAL A 365 -14.47 -7.41 32.20
CA VAL A 365 -15.64 -6.68 32.73
C VAL A 365 -15.22 -5.37 33.39
N SER A 366 -14.10 -5.38 34.11
CA SER A 366 -13.60 -4.26 34.90
C SER A 366 -12.08 -4.38 35.12
N ALA A 367 -11.41 -3.25 35.40
CA ALA A 367 -10.03 -3.26 35.89
C ALA A 367 -9.96 -3.31 37.42
N TYR A 368 -10.91 -2.68 38.10
CA TYR A 368 -10.78 -2.43 39.55
C TYR A 368 -12.06 -2.56 40.35
N TRP A 369 -13.24 -2.43 39.74
CA TRP A 369 -14.51 -2.66 40.44
C TRP A 369 -14.88 -4.15 40.50
N ASN A 370 -15.62 -4.57 41.51
CA ASN A 370 -16.27 -5.88 41.54
C ASN A 370 -17.76 -5.70 41.83
N ALA A 371 -18.58 -5.95 40.81
CA ALA A 371 -20.03 -5.73 40.86
C ALA A 371 -20.78 -6.73 41.77
N PHE A 372 -20.19 -7.88 42.11
CA PHE A 372 -20.84 -8.88 42.98
C PHE A 372 -20.85 -8.45 44.46
N ASN A 373 -19.88 -7.65 44.88
CA ASN A 373 -19.72 -7.20 46.27
C ASN A 373 -19.65 -5.67 46.40
N SER A 374 -19.87 -4.94 45.31
CA SER A 374 -19.94 -3.48 45.24
C SER A 374 -18.75 -2.77 45.91
N GLN A 375 -17.54 -3.25 45.64
CA GLN A 375 -16.31 -2.67 46.18
C GLN A 375 -15.13 -2.76 45.19
N LYS A 376 -14.04 -2.08 45.55
CA LYS A 376 -12.76 -2.17 44.85
C LYS A 376 -12.15 -3.56 45.05
N ASP A 377 -11.64 -4.17 43.99
CA ASP A 377 -11.04 -5.50 44.02
C ASP A 377 -9.62 -5.48 43.43
N GLU A 378 -8.64 -5.50 44.33
CA GLU A 378 -7.22 -5.61 44.00
C GLU A 378 -6.92 -6.83 43.11
N LYS A 379 -7.69 -7.92 43.19
CA LYS A 379 -7.48 -9.11 42.35
C LYS A 379 -7.82 -8.83 40.88
N ASN A 380 -8.78 -7.95 40.60
CA ASN A 380 -9.07 -7.54 39.22
C ASN A 380 -7.93 -6.68 38.67
N LYS A 381 -7.36 -5.80 39.50
CA LYS A 381 -6.19 -4.98 39.15
C LYS A 381 -4.97 -5.85 38.85
N GLU A 382 -4.66 -6.83 39.71
CA GLU A 382 -3.55 -7.77 39.47
C GLU A 382 -3.76 -8.64 38.22
N LYS A 383 -5.00 -9.09 37.94
CA LYS A 383 -5.31 -9.79 36.68
C LYS A 383 -5.06 -8.91 35.47
N LEU A 384 -5.41 -7.63 35.51
CA LEU A 384 -5.14 -6.69 34.42
C LEU A 384 -3.65 -6.47 34.21
N ILE A 385 -2.90 -6.20 35.27
CA ILE A 385 -1.43 -6.06 35.23
C ILE A 385 -0.79 -7.32 34.62
N ARG A 386 -1.24 -8.52 35.04
CA ARG A 386 -0.76 -9.80 34.51
C ARG A 386 -1.06 -9.99 33.02
N SER A 387 -2.23 -9.58 32.53
CA SER A 387 -2.53 -9.59 31.09
C SER A 387 -1.67 -8.60 30.29
N VAL A 388 -1.47 -7.38 30.80
CA VAL A 388 -0.57 -6.39 30.16
C VAL A 388 0.86 -6.93 30.10
N ALA A 389 1.36 -7.49 31.20
CA ALA A 389 2.68 -8.15 31.22
C ALA A 389 2.78 -9.31 30.22
N ALA A 390 1.73 -10.13 30.09
CA ALA A 390 1.69 -11.23 29.13
C ALA A 390 1.83 -10.74 27.68
N PHE A 391 1.11 -9.68 27.31
CA PHE A 391 1.21 -9.08 25.97
C PHE A 391 2.56 -8.37 25.76
N LEU A 392 3.13 -7.70 26.78
CA LEU A 392 4.49 -7.14 26.70
C LEU A 392 5.54 -8.24 26.49
N ASN A 393 5.34 -9.43 27.06
CA ASN A 393 6.29 -10.53 26.91
C ASN A 393 6.14 -11.26 25.55
N SER A 394 4.93 -11.31 24.98
CA SER A 394 4.67 -11.86 23.64
C SER A 394 5.39 -11.12 22.51
N GLN A 395 5.55 -11.77 21.36
CA GLN A 395 6.19 -11.20 20.16
C GLN A 395 5.35 -10.05 19.58
N ASP A 396 4.09 -10.34 19.23
CA ASP A 396 3.24 -9.43 18.47
C ASP A 396 2.45 -8.44 19.35
N GLY A 397 2.46 -8.64 20.67
CA GLY A 397 1.64 -7.88 21.61
C GLY A 397 0.17 -8.28 21.56
N GLY A 398 -0.73 -7.31 21.78
CA GLY A 398 -2.17 -7.51 21.71
C GLY A 398 -2.98 -6.32 22.25
N THR A 399 -4.29 -6.53 22.40
CA THR A 399 -5.26 -5.53 22.86
C THR A 399 -6.09 -6.10 24.01
N ILE A 400 -6.27 -5.31 25.06
CA ILE A 400 -7.22 -5.60 26.15
C ILE A 400 -8.39 -4.64 26.04
N LEU A 401 -9.61 -5.16 26.04
CA LEU A 401 -10.84 -4.37 26.18
C LEU A 401 -11.34 -4.44 27.62
N ILE A 402 -11.68 -3.30 28.21
CA ILE A 402 -12.20 -3.18 29.57
C ILE A 402 -13.57 -2.50 29.54
N GLY A 403 -14.56 -3.07 30.24
CA GLY A 403 -15.97 -2.73 30.14
C GLY A 403 -16.77 -3.73 29.29
N VAL A 404 -16.18 -4.89 28.97
CA VAL A 404 -16.74 -5.95 28.10
C VAL A 404 -16.80 -7.27 28.88
N ALA A 405 -17.95 -7.94 28.88
CA ALA A 405 -18.11 -9.26 29.49
C ALA A 405 -17.84 -10.40 28.49
N ASN A 406 -17.64 -11.62 29.00
CA ASN A 406 -17.27 -12.80 28.20
C ASN A 406 -18.32 -13.21 27.15
N ASP A 407 -19.55 -12.70 27.23
CA ASP A 407 -20.63 -12.91 26.27
C ASP A 407 -20.82 -11.72 25.29
N GLY A 408 -19.90 -10.75 25.30
CA GLY A 408 -19.97 -9.52 24.51
C GLY A 408 -20.94 -8.47 25.04
N THR A 409 -21.54 -8.66 26.22
CA THR A 409 -22.33 -7.60 26.87
C THR A 409 -21.42 -6.49 27.41
N LEU A 410 -21.98 -5.29 27.57
CA LEU A 410 -21.26 -4.06 27.89
C LEU A 410 -21.69 -3.48 29.24
N PRO A 411 -21.09 -3.93 30.36
CA PRO A 411 -21.19 -3.27 31.66
C PRO A 411 -20.66 -1.83 31.66
N GLY A 412 -19.77 -1.49 30.72
CA GLY A 412 -19.11 -0.19 30.65
C GLY A 412 -18.15 0.05 31.82
N LEU A 413 -17.72 1.31 31.98
CA LEU A 413 -16.68 1.70 32.94
C LEU A 413 -17.15 2.60 34.08
N ILE A 414 -18.45 2.89 34.19
CA ILE A 414 -18.95 3.94 35.10
C ILE A 414 -18.64 3.70 36.58
N ASP A 415 -18.59 2.44 37.01
CA ASP A 415 -18.20 2.09 38.39
C ASP A 415 -16.69 2.01 38.57
N ASP A 416 -15.95 1.60 37.54
CA ASP A 416 -14.49 1.67 37.49
C ASP A 416 -14.01 3.13 37.63
N TYR A 417 -14.67 4.08 36.97
CA TYR A 417 -14.41 5.52 37.10
C TYR A 417 -14.64 6.03 38.53
N LYS A 418 -15.71 5.60 39.21
CA LYS A 418 -15.96 5.94 40.63
C LYS A 418 -14.95 5.27 41.56
N ALA A 419 -14.54 4.04 41.24
CA ALA A 419 -13.58 3.26 42.02
C ALA A 419 -12.17 3.86 41.97
N THR A 420 -11.76 4.44 40.83
CA THR A 420 -10.46 5.11 40.69
C THR A 420 -10.48 6.53 41.23
N ASN A 421 -11.49 7.35 40.91
CA ASN A 421 -11.62 8.72 41.42
C ASN A 421 -13.09 9.09 41.71
N SER A 422 -13.49 9.05 42.98
CA SER A 422 -14.86 9.40 43.40
C SER A 422 -15.17 10.90 43.37
N GLN A 423 -14.17 11.78 43.28
CA GLN A 423 -14.37 13.24 43.27
C GLN A 423 -14.52 13.81 41.86
N ARG A 424 -13.85 13.19 40.88
CA ARG A 424 -13.93 13.54 39.44
C ARG A 424 -13.86 12.25 38.59
N PRO A 425 -14.89 11.40 38.60
CA PRO A 425 -14.92 10.19 37.81
C PRO A 425 -15.02 10.51 36.31
N GLY A 426 -14.28 9.79 35.48
CA GLY A 426 -14.30 9.90 34.02
C GLY A 426 -13.00 9.45 33.35
N ARG A 427 -13.01 9.39 32.01
CA ARG A 427 -11.92 8.88 31.14
C ARG A 427 -10.52 9.35 31.58
N ASP A 428 -10.29 10.67 31.67
CA ASP A 428 -9.00 11.26 32.05
C ASP A 428 -8.48 10.76 33.41
N SER A 429 -9.35 10.71 34.41
CA SER A 429 -9.00 10.27 35.77
C SER A 429 -8.66 8.78 35.82
N TYR A 430 -9.33 7.99 34.99
CA TYR A 430 -9.14 6.55 34.86
C TYR A 430 -7.88 6.21 34.08
N GLU A 431 -7.59 6.94 32.99
CA GLU A 431 -6.33 6.81 32.25
C GLU A 431 -5.13 7.16 33.13
N LEU A 432 -5.20 8.25 33.89
CA LEU A 432 -4.12 8.64 34.80
C LEU A 432 -3.87 7.56 35.87
N TRP A 433 -4.93 7.02 36.47
CA TRP A 433 -4.84 5.90 37.41
C TRP A 433 -4.26 4.64 36.74
N MET A 434 -4.68 4.33 35.52
CA MET A 434 -4.22 3.16 34.77
C MET A 434 -2.73 3.26 34.44
N ARG A 435 -2.29 4.40 33.90
CA ARG A 435 -0.87 4.68 33.60
C ARG A 435 -0.01 4.59 34.84
N GLN A 436 -0.45 5.19 35.95
CA GLN A 436 0.28 5.13 37.21
C GLN A 436 0.37 3.69 37.73
N THR A 437 -0.73 2.95 37.71
CA THR A 437 -0.79 1.53 38.13
C THR A 437 0.14 0.64 37.32
N LEU A 438 0.15 0.78 35.98
CA LEU A 438 1.04 0.00 35.12
C LEU A 438 2.51 0.40 35.30
N ARG A 439 2.81 1.70 35.41
CA ARG A 439 4.16 2.22 35.65
C ARG A 439 4.73 1.72 36.98
N ASP A 440 3.94 1.73 38.06
CA ASP A 440 4.38 1.31 39.40
C ASP A 440 4.60 -0.21 39.52
N ARG A 441 4.01 -1.01 38.62
CA ARG A 441 4.04 -2.49 38.68
C ARG A 441 4.92 -3.14 37.63
N LEU A 442 5.09 -2.51 36.47
CA LEU A 442 5.86 -3.02 35.32
C LEU A 442 7.11 -2.17 35.02
N GLY A 443 7.11 -0.89 35.40
CA GLY A 443 8.20 0.06 35.14
C GLY A 443 7.92 1.03 34.00
N LYS A 444 8.41 2.27 34.15
CA LYS A 444 8.26 3.40 33.20
C LYS A 444 8.84 3.13 31.80
N GLU A 445 9.78 2.20 31.72
CA GLU A 445 10.35 1.67 30.47
C GLU A 445 9.31 1.12 29.48
N PHE A 446 8.16 0.64 29.97
CA PHE A 446 7.10 0.07 29.13
C PHE A 446 6.06 1.09 28.69
N ASP A 447 6.11 2.34 29.19
CA ASP A 447 5.22 3.43 28.76
C ASP A 447 5.15 3.61 27.22
N PRO A 448 6.24 3.49 26.43
CA PRO A 448 6.17 3.59 24.96
C PRO A 448 5.44 2.42 24.28
N PHE A 449 5.32 1.28 24.95
CA PHE A 449 4.73 0.05 24.42
C PHE A 449 3.22 -0.02 24.69
N VAL A 450 2.73 0.68 25.71
CA VAL A 450 1.32 0.68 26.13
C VAL A 450 0.62 1.98 25.71
N LYS A 451 -0.37 1.86 24.82
CA LYS A 451 -1.32 2.94 24.49
C LYS A 451 -2.67 2.64 25.12
N ILE A 452 -3.30 3.66 25.69
CA ILE A 452 -4.65 3.60 26.25
C ILE A 452 -5.53 4.53 25.39
N ALA A 453 -6.73 4.08 25.06
CA ALA A 453 -7.74 4.82 24.32
C ALA A 453 -9.14 4.45 24.86
N PHE A 454 -10.17 5.19 24.44
CA PHE A 454 -11.56 4.95 24.83
C PHE A 454 -12.47 5.08 23.62
N ASP A 455 -13.26 4.04 23.37
CA ASP A 455 -14.36 4.04 22.39
C ASP A 455 -15.70 4.11 23.14
N GLU A 456 -16.72 4.67 22.49
CA GLU A 456 -18.11 4.55 22.92
C GLU A 456 -18.80 3.49 22.06
N VAL A 457 -19.21 2.38 22.68
CA VAL A 457 -19.80 1.23 22.02
C VAL A 457 -21.23 1.10 22.51
N ARG A 458 -22.21 1.31 21.62
CA ARG A 458 -23.66 1.25 21.93
C ARG A 458 -24.05 2.11 23.15
N GLY A 459 -23.41 3.26 23.32
CA GLY A 459 -23.64 4.19 24.44
C GLY A 459 -22.95 3.81 25.76
N GLN A 460 -21.98 2.89 25.74
CA GLN A 460 -21.15 2.52 26.89
C GLN A 460 -19.66 2.77 26.59
N ASP A 461 -18.95 3.33 27.57
CA ASP A 461 -17.49 3.52 27.48
C ASP A 461 -16.76 2.18 27.57
N VAL A 462 -15.88 1.91 26.60
CA VAL A 462 -14.94 0.79 26.58
C VAL A 462 -13.51 1.33 26.55
N CYS A 463 -12.66 0.87 27.46
CA CYS A 463 -11.24 1.23 27.50
C CYS A 463 -10.44 0.20 26.70
N ILE A 464 -9.58 0.69 25.82
CA ILE A 464 -8.76 -0.11 24.92
C ILE A 464 -7.30 0.08 25.33
N ILE A 465 -6.68 -0.98 25.84
CA ILE A 465 -5.24 -1.00 26.14
C ILE A 465 -4.53 -1.77 25.03
N ARG A 466 -3.87 -1.05 24.11
CA ARG A 466 -3.07 -1.59 23.01
C ARG A 466 -1.62 -1.74 23.48
N VAL A 467 -1.16 -2.98 23.60
CA VAL A 467 0.16 -3.35 24.12
C VAL A 467 1.02 -3.89 22.97
N ALA A 468 2.16 -3.26 22.70
CA ALA A 468 3.18 -3.84 21.82
C ALA A 468 4.03 -4.87 22.56
N GLY A 469 4.57 -5.86 21.85
CA GLY A 469 5.65 -6.69 22.37
C GLY A 469 6.83 -5.81 22.83
N GLY A 470 7.22 -5.98 24.09
CA GLY A 470 8.31 -5.27 24.74
C GLY A 470 9.68 -5.65 24.17
N ASN A 471 10.71 -4.90 24.58
CA ASN A 471 12.11 -5.16 24.22
C ASN A 471 12.90 -5.90 25.32
N ARG A 472 12.24 -6.29 26.42
CA ARG A 472 12.76 -7.10 27.52
C ARG A 472 11.61 -7.62 28.41
N PRO A 473 11.85 -8.59 29.32
CA PRO A 473 10.83 -9.08 30.24
C PRO A 473 10.15 -7.97 31.05
N ALA A 474 8.82 -7.98 31.08
CA ALA A 474 7.99 -7.01 31.81
C ALA A 474 7.79 -7.33 33.31
N CYS A 475 8.41 -8.40 33.80
CA CYS A 475 8.44 -8.76 35.21
C CYS A 475 9.66 -9.65 35.50
N ASN A 476 9.81 -10.07 36.75
CA ASN A 476 10.83 -11.06 37.16
C ASN A 476 10.57 -12.43 36.49
N LEU A 477 11.65 -13.14 36.13
CA LEU A 477 11.63 -14.41 35.40
C LEU A 477 11.09 -15.60 36.22
N ASP A 478 11.00 -15.48 37.56
CA ASP A 478 10.48 -16.54 38.44
C ASP A 478 9.05 -16.99 38.08
N LYS A 479 8.25 -16.07 37.52
CA LYS A 479 6.91 -16.29 36.97
C LYS A 479 6.68 -15.32 35.81
N LEU A 480 7.16 -15.66 34.62
CA LEU A 480 7.02 -14.81 33.43
C LEU A 480 5.66 -15.10 32.76
N PRO A 481 4.65 -14.20 32.82
CA PRO A 481 3.38 -14.41 32.13
C PRO A 481 3.60 -14.25 30.62
N ILE A 482 3.01 -15.14 29.82
CA ILE A 482 2.98 -15.06 28.35
C ILE A 482 1.57 -15.38 27.84
N ARG A 483 1.26 -14.99 26.60
CA ARG A 483 0.08 -15.52 25.90
C ARG A 483 0.39 -16.92 25.34
N ARG A 484 -0.58 -17.84 25.45
CA ARG A 484 -0.55 -19.16 24.81
C ARG A 484 -1.95 -19.49 24.31
N GLY A 485 -2.20 -19.25 23.03
CA GLY A 485 -3.58 -19.11 22.55
C GLY A 485 -4.28 -17.97 23.31
N ASN A 486 -5.58 -18.10 23.56
CA ASN A 486 -6.37 -17.08 24.25
C ASN A 486 -6.12 -16.97 25.78
N GLN A 487 -5.16 -17.73 26.35
CA GLN A 487 -4.90 -17.73 27.79
C GLN A 487 -3.55 -17.13 28.17
N THR A 488 -3.50 -16.57 29.39
CA THR A 488 -2.27 -16.06 30.02
C THR A 488 -1.71 -17.09 31.00
N VAL A 489 -0.55 -17.66 30.67
CA VAL A 489 0.14 -18.70 31.44
C VAL A 489 1.46 -18.17 32.00
N ASP A 490 1.85 -18.58 33.21
CA ASP A 490 3.14 -18.22 33.80
C ASP A 490 4.17 -19.29 33.43
N LEU A 491 5.25 -18.93 32.74
CA LEU A 491 6.39 -19.82 32.52
C LEU A 491 7.17 -20.01 33.83
N PRO A 492 7.52 -21.26 34.20
CA PRO A 492 8.51 -21.52 35.24
C PRO A 492 9.89 -20.95 34.86
N LEU A 493 10.69 -20.56 35.86
CA LEU A 493 11.99 -19.91 35.68
C LEU A 493 12.88 -20.51 34.57
N LYS A 494 12.97 -21.84 34.47
CA LYS A 494 13.79 -22.51 33.44
C LYS A 494 13.28 -22.22 32.02
N GLU A 495 11.97 -22.38 31.80
CA GLU A 495 11.33 -22.08 30.51
C GLU A 495 11.35 -20.58 30.22
N ALA A 496 11.19 -19.73 31.25
CA ALA A 496 11.27 -18.28 31.11
C ALA A 496 12.67 -17.80 30.65
N ILE A 497 13.75 -18.44 31.10
CA ILE A 497 15.13 -18.16 30.64
C ILE A 497 15.31 -18.58 29.18
N GLU A 498 14.84 -19.77 28.79
CA GLU A 498 14.93 -20.26 27.41
C GLU A 498 14.10 -19.39 26.46
N TYR A 499 12.85 -19.07 26.84
CA TYR A 499 11.96 -18.15 26.12
C TYR A 499 12.59 -16.77 25.95
N SER A 500 13.14 -16.18 27.01
CA SER A 500 13.72 -14.84 26.98
C SER A 500 14.90 -14.72 26.01
N ARG A 501 15.72 -15.77 25.86
CA ARG A 501 16.84 -15.80 24.90
C ARG A 501 16.37 -15.83 23.45
N ILE A 502 15.24 -16.47 23.17
CA ILE A 502 14.63 -16.54 21.83
C ILE A 502 13.90 -15.23 21.51
N ARG A 503 13.16 -14.69 22.50
CA ARG A 503 12.30 -13.51 22.37
C ARG A 503 13.08 -12.19 22.34
N TRP A 504 14.18 -12.12 23.08
CA TRP A 504 15.07 -10.95 23.20
C TRP A 504 16.54 -11.39 23.10
N PRO A 505 17.03 -11.73 21.90
CA PRO A 505 18.46 -11.94 21.68
C PRO A 505 19.24 -10.65 22.01
N LEU A 506 20.43 -10.84 22.60
CA LEU A 506 21.35 -9.76 23.01
C LEU A 506 22.12 -9.16 21.83
#